data_AF-A0A2E3Z554-F1
#
_entry.id   AF-A0A2E3Z554-F1
#
_cell.length_a   1.000
_cell.length_b   1.000
_cell.length_c   1.000
_cell.angle_alpha   90.00
_cell.angle_beta   90.00
_cell.angle_gamma   90.00
#
_symmetry.space_group_name_H-M   'P 1'
#
loop_
_entity.id
_entity.type
_entity.pdbx_description
1 polymer ?
#
loop_
_entity_poly.entity_id
_entity_poly.type
_entity_poly.pdbx_seq_one_letter_code
_entity_poly.pdbx_strand_id
1 'polypeptide(L)'
;MVTEIFAERLANRLPMISCGAVWSTKHAQQVMEQGADLVGVARTGIGHSDWASHLDNLDYDPQRPPFTAEHLLSEALSEKFIEYMRNWKGFVG
;
A
#
# COMPACT_ATOMS: atom_id res chain seq x y z
N MET A 1 11.71 -12.54 7.33
CA MET A 1 10.94 -11.30 7.58
C MET A 1 9.96 -11.53 8.73
N VAL A 2 9.39 -10.50 9.37
CA VAL A 2 8.42 -10.70 10.49
C VAL A 2 7.23 -11.56 10.04
N THR A 3 6.74 -11.34 8.82
CA THR A 3 5.65 -12.12 8.23
C THR A 3 5.92 -13.63 8.21
N GLU A 4 7.10 -14.07 7.76
CA GLU A 4 7.48 -15.50 7.74
C GLU A 4 7.43 -16.13 9.13
N ILE A 5 7.97 -15.42 10.14
CA ILE A 5 7.99 -15.90 11.53
C ILE A 5 6.56 -16.12 12.02
N PHE A 6 5.64 -15.20 11.75
CA PHE A 6 4.25 -15.36 12.17
C PHE A 6 3.52 -16.41 11.35
N ALA A 7 3.75 -16.50 10.03
CA ALA A 7 3.18 -17.54 9.18
C ALA A 7 3.53 -18.94 9.68
N GLU A 8 4.81 -19.20 9.98
CA GLU A 8 5.29 -20.47 10.53
C GLU A 8 4.63 -20.80 11.88
N ARG A 9 4.50 -19.80 12.77
CA ARG A 9 3.94 -20.00 14.11
C ARG A 9 2.43 -20.18 14.11
N LEU A 10 1.74 -19.47 13.22
CA LEU A 10 0.30 -19.57 13.06
C LEU A 10 -0.09 -20.84 12.31
N ALA A 11 0.78 -21.39 11.46
CA ALA A 11 0.58 -22.66 10.76
C ALA A 11 -0.82 -22.76 10.11
N ASN A 12 -1.21 -21.69 9.40
CA ASN A 12 -2.50 -21.55 8.71
C ASN A 12 -3.75 -21.65 9.62
N ARG A 13 -3.60 -21.43 10.92
CA ARG A 13 -4.73 -21.47 11.89
C ARG A 13 -5.63 -20.24 11.81
N LEU A 14 -5.08 -19.10 11.36
CA LEU A 14 -5.77 -17.83 11.26
C LEU A 14 -5.29 -17.08 10.01
N PRO A 15 -6.18 -16.40 9.27
CA PRO A 15 -5.76 -15.52 8.18
C PRO A 15 -4.86 -14.39 8.70
N MET A 16 -3.80 -14.08 7.95
CA MET A 16 -2.85 -13.03 8.27
C MET A 16 -2.88 -11.92 7.22
N ILE A 17 -3.07 -10.68 7.68
CA ILE A 17 -2.90 -9.48 6.87
C ILE A 17 -1.54 -8.87 7.22
N SER A 18 -0.66 -8.79 6.24
CA SER A 18 0.64 -8.14 6.41
C SER A 18 0.58 -6.70 5.89
N CYS A 19 1.05 -5.77 6.71
CA CYS A 19 1.04 -4.33 6.43
C CYS A 19 2.45 -3.77 6.58
N GLY A 20 2.90 -2.96 5.63
CA GLY A 20 4.24 -2.33 5.74
C GLY A 20 4.75 -1.78 4.42
N ALA A 21 4.35 -0.56 4.07
CA ALA A 21 4.85 0.16 2.89
C ALA A 21 4.90 -0.69 1.60
N VAL A 22 3.85 -1.48 1.33
CA VAL A 22 3.72 -2.23 0.09
C VAL A 22 3.29 -1.28 -1.03
N TRP A 23 4.11 -1.18 -2.08
CA TRP A 23 3.95 -0.20 -3.16
C TRP A 23 3.78 -0.84 -4.54
N SER A 24 4.52 -1.91 -4.83
CA SER A 24 4.57 -2.52 -6.16
C SER A 24 4.00 -3.92 -6.16
N THR A 25 3.70 -4.44 -7.36
CA THR A 25 3.33 -5.84 -7.55
C THR A 25 4.38 -6.78 -6.98
N LYS A 26 5.66 -6.52 -7.26
CA LYS A 26 6.78 -7.32 -6.74
C LYS A 26 6.81 -7.35 -5.22
N HIS A 27 6.57 -6.21 -4.56
CA HIS A 27 6.55 -6.18 -3.09
C HIS A 27 5.31 -6.90 -2.52
N ALA A 28 4.14 -6.77 -3.16
CA ALA A 28 2.96 -7.52 -2.77
C ALA A 28 3.19 -9.03 -2.88
N GLN A 29 3.78 -9.50 -3.99
CA GLN A 29 4.13 -10.90 -4.20
C GLN A 29 5.10 -11.41 -3.12
N GLN A 30 6.16 -10.66 -2.82
CA GLN A 30 7.10 -11.01 -1.76
C GLN A 30 6.40 -11.19 -0.41
N VAL A 31 5.46 -10.31 -0.07
CA VAL A 31 4.71 -10.41 1.20
C VAL A 31 3.80 -11.65 1.22
N MET A 32 3.17 -11.98 0.09
CA MET A 32 2.35 -13.19 -0.05
C MET A 32 3.20 -14.47 0.02
N GLU A 33 4.37 -14.48 -0.63
CA GLU A 33 5.33 -15.60 -0.59
C GLU A 33 5.86 -15.88 0.82
N GLN A 34 5.88 -14.86 1.68
CA GLN A 34 6.23 -14.99 3.10
C GLN A 34 5.13 -15.64 3.95
N GLY A 35 3.97 -15.96 3.36
CA GLY A 35 2.85 -16.62 4.03
C GLY A 35 1.77 -15.67 4.54
N ALA A 36 1.70 -14.43 4.04
CA ALA A 36 0.52 -13.60 4.25
C ALA A 36 -0.64 -14.08 3.37
N ASP A 37 -1.86 -14.04 3.90
CA ASP A 37 -3.08 -14.30 3.14
C ASP A 37 -3.60 -13.05 2.43
N LEU A 38 -3.28 -11.88 2.98
CA LEU A 38 -3.72 -10.58 2.50
C LEU A 38 -2.62 -9.53 2.70
N VAL A 39 -2.62 -8.51 1.83
CA VAL A 39 -1.75 -7.35 1.94
C VAL A 39 -2.56 -6.11 2.31
N GLY A 40 -2.21 -5.48 3.42
CA GLY A 40 -2.77 -4.18 3.80
C GLY A 40 -1.94 -3.03 3.25
N VAL A 41 -2.59 -2.13 2.50
CA VAL A 41 -1.99 -0.90 1.99
C VAL A 41 -2.59 0.34 2.68
N ALA A 42 -1.77 1.37 2.86
CA ALA A 42 -2.19 2.63 3.47
C ALA A 42 -1.86 3.81 2.53
N ARG A 43 -0.70 4.42 2.68
CA ARG A 43 -0.25 5.56 1.86
C ARG A 43 -0.31 5.28 0.35
N THR A 44 -0.03 4.04 -0.06
CA THR A 44 -0.15 3.58 -1.44
C THR A 44 -1.58 3.69 -1.96
N GLY A 45 -2.56 3.15 -1.22
CA GLY A 45 -3.97 3.20 -1.62
C GLY A 45 -4.59 4.60 -1.55
N ILE A 46 -4.02 5.50 -0.73
CA ILE A 46 -4.45 6.91 -0.72
C ILE A 46 -3.95 7.64 -1.98
N GLY A 47 -2.72 7.37 -2.41
CA GLY A 47 -2.15 7.97 -3.61
C GLY A 47 -2.57 7.30 -4.91
N HIS A 48 -3.17 6.11 -4.85
CA HIS A 48 -3.56 5.27 -5.99
C HIS A 48 -4.81 4.47 -5.61
N SER A 49 -5.98 5.08 -5.81
CA SER A 49 -7.29 4.53 -5.41
C SER A 49 -7.63 3.22 -6.11
N ASP A 50 -7.07 3.00 -7.29
CA ASP A 50 -7.24 1.80 -8.12
C ASP A 50 -6.04 0.83 -8.02
N TRP A 51 -5.12 1.02 -7.06
CA TRP A 51 -3.85 0.30 -6.94
C TRP A 51 -3.97 -1.22 -7.15
N ALA A 52 -4.98 -1.84 -6.53
CA ALA A 52 -5.17 -3.29 -6.59
C ALA A 52 -5.50 -3.80 -8.00
N SER A 53 -6.13 -2.98 -8.84
CA SER A 53 -6.51 -3.34 -10.22
C SER A 53 -5.33 -3.40 -11.18
N HIS A 54 -4.18 -2.82 -10.82
CA HIS A 54 -2.96 -2.82 -11.63
C HIS A 54 -2.00 -3.97 -11.30
N LEU A 55 -2.31 -4.80 -10.29
CA LEU A 55 -1.40 -5.83 -9.79
C LEU A 55 -1.14 -6.97 -10.79
N ASP A 56 -1.96 -7.12 -11.82
CA ASP A 56 -1.70 -8.08 -12.91
C ASP A 56 -0.44 -7.69 -13.71
N ASN A 57 -0.02 -6.42 -13.67
CA ASN A 57 1.24 -5.97 -14.22
C ASN A 57 2.39 -6.20 -13.22
N LEU A 58 3.28 -7.14 -13.53
CA LEU A 58 4.43 -7.49 -12.69
C LEU A 58 5.43 -6.34 -12.49
N ASP A 59 5.48 -5.38 -13.42
CA ASP A 59 6.36 -4.21 -13.34
C ASP A 59 5.65 -2.96 -12.80
N TYR A 60 4.41 -3.09 -12.32
CA TYR A 60 3.70 -1.98 -11.69
C TYR A 60 4.41 -1.54 -10.41
N ASP A 61 4.99 -0.34 -10.48
CA ASP A 61 5.59 0.39 -9.36
C ASP A 61 5.16 1.87 -9.47
N PRO A 62 4.00 2.23 -8.87
CA PRO A 62 3.43 3.55 -9.05
C PRO A 62 4.23 4.63 -8.32
N GLN A 63 3.96 5.90 -8.66
CA GLN A 63 4.68 7.02 -8.06
C GLN A 63 4.51 7.05 -6.53
N ARG A 64 5.58 7.41 -5.83
CA ARG A 64 5.60 7.58 -4.37
C ARG A 64 5.44 9.06 -4.02
N PRO A 65 4.99 9.40 -2.81
CA PRO A 65 4.92 10.78 -2.36
C PRO A 65 6.31 11.45 -2.36
N PRO A 66 6.38 12.79 -2.43
CA PRO A 66 5.27 13.73 -2.27
C PRO A 66 4.33 13.78 -3.49
N PHE A 67 3.03 13.75 -3.24
CA PHE A 67 1.99 13.91 -4.25
C PHE A 67 1.57 15.37 -4.38
N THR A 68 1.19 15.80 -5.58
CA THR A 68 0.57 17.12 -5.76
C THR A 68 -0.87 17.11 -5.24
N ALA A 69 -1.41 18.29 -4.90
CA ALA A 69 -2.81 18.40 -4.52
C ALA A 69 -3.73 17.97 -5.68
N GLU A 70 -3.35 18.31 -6.92
CA GLU A 70 -4.07 17.95 -8.15
C GLU A 70 -4.14 16.43 -8.33
N HIS A 71 -3.04 15.71 -8.08
CA HIS A 71 -3.02 14.24 -8.12
C HIS A 71 -3.96 13.65 -7.07
N LEU A 72 -3.92 14.14 -5.84
CA LEU A 72 -4.80 13.63 -4.78
C LEU A 72 -6.28 13.95 -5.04
N LEU A 73 -6.59 15.10 -5.66
CA LEU A 73 -7.94 15.41 -6.13
C LEU A 73 -8.42 14.41 -7.20
N SER A 74 -7.55 14.00 -8.13
CA SER A 74 -7.91 12.98 -9.13
C SER A 74 -8.12 11.59 -8.51
N GLU A 75 -7.48 11.31 -7.37
CA GLU A 75 -7.73 10.10 -6.56
C GLU A 75 -8.97 10.22 -5.65
N ALA A 76 -9.85 11.19 -5.92
CA ALA A 76 -11.10 11.45 -5.21
C ALA A 76 -10.96 11.90 -3.74
N LEU A 77 -9.78 12.42 -3.34
CA LEU A 77 -9.65 13.07 -2.04
C LEU A 77 -10.30 14.46 -2.07
N SER A 78 -10.89 14.87 -0.95
CA SER A 78 -11.39 16.25 -0.79
C SER A 78 -10.26 17.23 -0.46
N GLU A 79 -10.41 18.50 -0.85
CA GLU A 79 -9.47 19.58 -0.49
C GLU A 79 -9.18 19.64 1.02
N LYS A 80 -10.21 19.49 1.86
CA LYS A 80 -10.05 19.49 3.33
C LYS A 80 -9.17 18.34 3.80
N PHE A 81 -9.30 17.17 3.19
CA PHE A 81 -8.48 16.01 3.54
C PHE A 81 -7.05 16.19 3.05
N ILE A 82 -6.85 16.71 1.83
CA ILE A 82 -5.52 17.05 1.31
C ILE A 82 -4.81 18.05 2.23
N GLU A 83 -5.51 19.09 2.69
CA GLU A 83 -4.97 20.07 3.63
C GLU A 83 -4.55 19.42 4.95
N TYR A 84 -5.38 18.53 5.50
CA TYR A 84 -5.00 17.73 6.67
C TYR A 84 -3.73 16.89 6.41
N MET A 85 -3.61 16.29 5.22
CA MET A 85 -2.46 15.47 4.83
C MET A 85 -1.19 16.27 4.60
N ARG A 86 -1.23 17.60 4.40
CA ARG A 86 -0.01 18.44 4.37
C ARG A 86 0.79 18.38 5.68
N ASN A 87 0.14 18.02 6.78
CA ASN A 87 0.81 17.77 8.06
C ASN A 87 1.67 16.49 8.06
N TRP A 88 1.48 15.60 7.08
CA TRP A 88 2.28 14.38 6.95
C TRP A 88 3.55 14.71 6.18
N LYS A 89 4.68 14.79 6.90
CA LYS A 89 5.99 15.14 6.34
C LYS A 89 6.30 14.33 5.07
N GLY A 90 6.49 15.04 3.97
CA GLY A 90 6.85 14.47 2.66
C GLY A 90 5.72 13.74 1.94
N PHE A 91 4.46 13.89 2.37
CA PHE A 91 3.32 13.25 1.72
C PHE A 91 2.67 14.11 0.63
N VAL A 92 2.46 15.39 0.88
CA VAL A 92 1.94 16.37 -0.10
C VAL A 92 3.06 17.36 -0.43
N GLY A 93 3.24 17.62 -1.73
CA GLY A 93 4.21 18.58 -2.29
C GLY A 93 3.65 19.97 -2.53
#